data_AF-A0A7C1GZA2-F1
#
_entry.id   AF-A0A7C1GZA2-F1
#
_cell.length_a   1.000
_cell.length_b   1.000
_cell.length_c   1.000
_cell.angle_alpha   90.00
_cell.angle_beta   90.00
_cell.angle_gamma   90.00
#
_symmetry.space_group_name_H-M   'P 1'
#
loop_
_entity.id
_entity.type
_entity.pdbx_description
1 polymer ?
#
loop_
_entity_poly.entity_id
_entity_poly.type
_entity_poly.pdbx_seq_one_letter_code
_entity_poly.pdbx_strand_id
1 'polypeptide(L)'
;MVSAFSIFLGLGGIEHGIGEILQGKIAPSGIVIKSWGESKLFSILAGEPAMTIIPNFLITGVLAIIVSLSIMVWAVAFVQRKNGGLILILL
;
A
#
# COMPACT_ATOMS: atom_id res chain seq x y z
N MET A 1 1.22 20.46 2.86
CA MET A 1 0.61 19.35 3.62
C MET A 1 0.32 18.14 2.73
N VAL A 2 -0.34 18.30 1.58
CA VAL A 2 -0.69 17.18 0.69
C VAL A 2 0.51 16.30 0.32
N SER A 3 1.63 16.87 -0.14
CA SER A 3 2.82 16.09 -0.52
C SER A 3 3.41 15.28 0.63
N ALA A 4 3.59 15.89 1.81
CA ALA A 4 4.15 15.21 2.98
C ALA A 4 3.24 14.07 3.47
N PHE A 5 1.93 14.30 3.51
CA PHE A 5 0.97 13.28 3.89
C PHE A 5 0.92 12.12 2.88
N SER A 6 0.97 12.44 1.57
CA SER A 6 1.01 11.43 0.51
C SER A 6 2.27 10.58 0.54
N ILE A 7 3.41 11.20 0.88
CA ILE A 7 4.67 10.47 1.09
C ILE A 7 4.52 9.51 2.28
N PHE A 8 4.00 9.98 3.41
CA PHE A 8 3.80 9.13 4.59
C PHE A 8 2.88 7.94 4.29
N LEU A 9 1.74 8.18 3.63
CA LEU A 9 0.83 7.11 3.22
C LEU A 9 1.45 6.17 2.20
N GLY A 10 2.21 6.69 1.23
CA GLY A 10 2.93 5.86 0.25
C GLY A 10 3.97 4.96 0.91
N LEU A 11 4.68 5.44 1.94
CA LEU A 11 5.59 4.59 2.70
C LEU A 11 4.85 3.46 3.41
N GLY A 12 3.68 3.72 4.00
CA GLY A 12 2.83 2.67 4.59
C GLY A 12 2.35 1.65 3.55
N GLY A 13 1.94 2.08 2.36
CA GLY A 13 1.54 1.15 1.30
C GLY A 13 2.69 0.30 0.75
N ILE A 14 3.91 0.85 0.69
CA ILE A 14 5.12 0.07 0.35
C ILE A 14 5.40 -0.99 1.41
N GLU A 15 5.29 -0.59 2.67
CA GLU A 15 5.55 -1.42 3.83
C GLU A 15 4.56 -2.60 3.90
N HIS A 16 3.25 -2.36 3.75
CA HIS A 16 2.25 -3.42 3.57
C HIS A 16 2.59 -4.33 2.39
N GLY A 17 2.96 -3.74 1.24
CA GLY A 17 3.26 -4.50 0.04
C GLY A 17 4.47 -5.42 0.18
N ILE A 18 5.48 -5.03 0.97
CA ILE A 18 6.60 -5.91 1.34
C ILE A 18 6.09 -7.10 2.15
N GLY A 19 5.26 -6.86 3.17
CA GLY A 19 4.66 -7.93 3.98
C GLY A 19 3.87 -8.92 3.14
N GLU A 20 3.02 -8.43 2.24
CA GLU A 20 2.18 -9.25 1.36
C GLU A 20 3.02 -10.06 0.36
N ILE A 21 4.06 -9.48 -0.23
CA ILE A 21 4.99 -10.19 -1.11
C ILE A 21 5.64 -11.37 -0.38
N LEU A 22 6.02 -11.19 0.89
CA LEU A 22 6.65 -12.23 1.70
C LEU A 22 5.71 -13.39 2.04
N GLN A 23 4.39 -13.19 2.00
CA GLN A 23 3.40 -14.27 2.12
C GLN A 23 3.27 -15.12 0.84
N GLY A 24 3.72 -14.60 -0.31
CA GLY A 24 3.86 -15.35 -1.56
C GLY A 24 2.57 -15.57 -2.34
N LYS A 25 2.54 -16.61 -3.20
CA LYS A 25 1.43 -16.90 -4.13
C LYS A 25 0.29 -17.65 -3.43
N ILE A 26 -0.24 -17.08 -2.35
CA ILE A 26 -1.34 -17.64 -1.56
C ILE A 26 -2.55 -16.71 -1.68
N ALA A 27 -3.75 -17.30 -1.78
CA ALA A 27 -4.99 -16.54 -1.77
C ALA A 27 -5.36 -16.15 -0.33
N PRO A 28 -5.77 -14.89 -0.08
CA PRO A 28 -6.26 -14.47 1.23
C PRO A 28 -7.57 -15.19 1.58
N SER A 29 -7.80 -15.44 2.87
CA SER A 29 -9.02 -16.08 3.37
C SER A 29 -10.24 -15.16 3.39
N GLY A 30 -10.05 -13.86 3.12
CA GLY A 30 -11.09 -12.84 3.08
C GLY A 30 -10.55 -11.51 2.56
N ILE A 31 -11.40 -10.48 2.59
CA ILE A 31 -11.01 -9.13 2.13
C ILE A 31 -10.06 -8.46 3.12
N VAL A 32 -10.34 -8.58 4.41
CA VAL A 32 -9.47 -8.07 5.48
C VAL A 32 -8.36 -9.08 5.72
N ILE A 33 -7.12 -8.60 5.68
CA ILE A 33 -5.92 -9.42 5.76
C ILE A 33 -4.96 -8.86 6.82
N LYS A 34 -4.00 -9.68 7.22
CA LYS A 34 -2.78 -9.22 7.90
C LYS A 34 -1.72 -8.99 6.84
N SER A 35 -1.26 -7.76 6.61
CA SER A 35 -0.23 -7.47 5.60
C SER A 35 1.07 -8.23 5.90
N TRP A 36 1.36 -8.51 7.19
CA TRP A 36 2.53 -9.27 7.63
C TRP A 36 2.26 -10.70 8.10
N GLY A 37 1.03 -11.21 7.88
CA GLY A 37 0.66 -12.56 8.30
C GLY A 37 0.97 -12.82 9.79
N GLU A 38 1.71 -13.90 10.06
CA GLU A 38 2.13 -14.29 11.42
C GLU A 38 3.57 -13.86 11.74
N SER A 39 4.11 -12.85 11.04
CA SER A 39 5.43 -12.30 11.34
C SER A 39 5.52 -11.78 12.78
N LYS A 40 6.59 -12.16 13.49
CA LYS A 40 6.87 -11.63 14.83
C LYS A 40 7.09 -10.12 14.83
N LEU A 41 7.62 -9.56 13.73
CA LEU A 41 7.98 -8.14 13.63
C LEU A 41 6.76 -7.22 13.77
N PHE A 42 5.59 -7.68 13.31
CA PHE A 42 4.33 -6.93 13.33
C PHE A 42 3.28 -7.56 14.27
N SER A 43 3.70 -8.47 15.13
CA SER A 43 2.79 -9.15 16.08
C SER A 43 2.07 -8.16 17.01
N ILE A 44 2.77 -7.11 17.46
CA ILE A 44 2.20 -6.05 18.32
C ILE A 44 1.15 -5.19 17.59
N LEU A 45 1.16 -5.21 16.25
CA LEU A 45 0.19 -4.55 15.38
C LEU A 45 -0.84 -5.55 14.84
N ALA A 46 -0.99 -6.72 15.46
CA ALA A 46 -1.88 -7.79 15.02
C ALA A 46 -1.62 -8.28 13.57
N GLY A 47 -0.36 -8.26 13.14
CA GLY A 47 0.04 -8.55 11.75
C GLY A 47 -0.29 -7.44 10.76
N GLU A 48 -0.67 -6.28 11.28
CA GLU A 48 -1.06 -5.04 10.60
C GLU A 48 -2.26 -5.20 9.65
N PRO A 49 -3.46 -4.77 10.07
CA PRO A 49 -4.66 -4.92 9.27
C PRO A 49 -4.59 -4.15 7.95
N ALA A 50 -4.85 -4.86 6.86
CA ALA A 50 -4.98 -4.31 5.51
C ALA A 50 -6.20 -4.90 4.80
N MET A 51 -6.43 -4.48 3.55
CA MET A 51 -7.53 -4.99 2.73
C MET A 51 -7.07 -5.24 1.30
N THR A 52 -7.53 -6.34 0.70
CA THR A 52 -7.35 -6.65 -0.72
C THR A 52 -8.59 -7.33 -1.30
N ILE A 53 -8.85 -7.08 -2.58
CA ILE A 53 -9.84 -7.83 -3.38
C ILE A 53 -9.16 -8.80 -4.36
N ILE A 54 -7.83 -8.84 -4.36
CA ILE A 54 -7.03 -9.65 -5.26
C ILE A 54 -6.78 -10.99 -4.57
N PRO A 55 -7.12 -12.13 -5.19
CA PRO A 55 -7.01 -13.44 -4.56
C PRO A 55 -5.56 -13.98 -4.58
N ASN A 56 -4.56 -13.12 -4.34
CA ASN A 56 -3.14 -13.46 -4.37
C ASN A 56 -2.30 -12.40 -3.63
N PHE A 57 -1.63 -12.78 -2.55
CA PHE A 57 -0.81 -11.84 -1.76
C PHE A 57 0.38 -11.26 -2.55
N LEU A 58 1.12 -12.09 -3.31
CA LEU A 58 2.23 -11.61 -4.13
C LEU A 58 1.79 -10.52 -5.11
N ILE A 59 0.67 -10.73 -5.82
CA ILE A 59 0.14 -9.73 -6.76
C ILE A 59 -0.35 -8.49 -6.01
N THR A 60 -1.03 -8.67 -4.88
CA THR A 60 -1.48 -7.56 -4.02
C THR A 60 -0.30 -6.67 -3.63
N GLY A 61 0.77 -7.26 -3.08
CA GLY A 61 1.89 -6.48 -2.58
C GLY A 61 2.70 -5.77 -3.67
N VAL A 62 2.85 -6.39 -4.84
CA VAL A 62 3.46 -5.72 -6.01
C VAL A 62 2.62 -4.51 -6.43
N LEU A 63 1.29 -4.65 -6.49
CA LEU A 63 0.41 -3.54 -6.86
C LEU A 63 0.39 -2.44 -5.78
N ALA A 64 0.39 -2.80 -4.50
CA ALA A 64 0.46 -1.87 -3.39
C ALA A 64 1.73 -0.98 -3.49
N ILE A 65 2.89 -1.57 -3.79
CA ILE A 65 4.14 -0.83 -4.01
C ILE A 65 4.03 0.09 -5.24
N ILE A 66 3.53 -0.42 -6.37
CA ILE A 66 3.43 0.38 -7.61
C ILE A 66 2.50 1.58 -7.43
N VAL A 67 1.33 1.39 -6.82
CA VAL A 67 0.37 2.47 -6.54
C VAL A 67 0.98 3.47 -5.57
N SER A 68 1.63 3.00 -4.51
CA SER A 68 2.29 3.86 -3.51
C SER A 68 3.40 4.73 -4.13
N LEU A 69 4.26 4.15 -4.97
CA LEU A 69 5.28 4.90 -5.70
C LEU A 69 4.66 5.92 -6.66
N SER A 70 3.57 5.56 -7.32
CA SER A 70 2.83 6.45 -8.22
C SER A 70 2.25 7.65 -7.47
N ILE A 71 1.63 7.41 -6.31
CA ILE A 71 1.15 8.44 -5.38
C ILE A 71 2.28 9.36 -4.94
N MET A 72 3.41 8.80 -4.50
CA MET A 72 4.57 9.57 -4.04
C MET A 72 5.16 10.45 -5.13
N VAL A 73 5.41 9.89 -6.33
CA VAL A 73 5.90 10.65 -7.49
C VAL A 73 4.93 11.75 -7.87
N TRP A 74 3.63 11.45 -7.92
CA TRP A 74 2.61 12.42 -8.28
C TRP A 74 2.51 13.56 -7.26
N ALA A 75 2.55 13.23 -5.98
CA ALA A 75 2.45 14.17 -4.88
C ALA A 75 3.63 15.16 -4.84
N VAL A 76 4.83 14.72 -5.25
CA VAL A 76 6.02 15.58 -5.32
C VAL A 76 6.04 16.41 -6.61
N ALA A 77 5.81 15.78 -7.76
CA ALA A 77 6.05 16.42 -9.06
C ALA A 77 4.85 17.21 -9.60
N PHE A 78 3.62 16.80 -9.26
CA PHE A 78 2.43 17.20 -10.03
C PHE A 78 1.27 17.75 -9.21
N VAL A 79 1.29 17.62 -7.87
CA VAL A 79 0.14 18.01 -7.02
C VAL A 79 -0.24 19.49 -7.13
N GLN A 80 0.72 20.38 -7.42
CA GLN A 80 0.50 21.83 -7.54
C GLN A 80 -0.03 22.26 -8.93
N ARG A 81 -0.23 21.31 -9.85
CA ARG A 81 -0.83 21.60 -11.16
C ARG A 81 -2.32 21.87 -11.03
N LYS A 82 -2.92 22.51 -12.05
CA LYS A 82 -4.35 22.90 -12.11
C LYS A 82 -5.33 21.79 -11.67
N ASN A 83 -5.02 20.52 -11.93
CA ASN A 83 -5.81 19.35 -11.51
C ASN A 83 -5.01 18.33 -10.67
N GLY A 84 -3.88 18.75 -10.09
CA GLY A 84 -2.91 17.85 -9.46
C GLY A 84 -3.50 17.06 -8.29
N GLY A 85 -4.27 17.71 -7.43
CA GLY A 85 -4.98 17.05 -6.33
C GLY A 85 -6.06 16.07 -6.79
N LEU A 86 -6.81 16.39 -7.85
CA LEU A 86 -7.85 15.49 -8.37
C LEU A 86 -7.22 14.21 -8.94
N ILE A 87 -6.11 14.33 -9.69
CA ILE A 87 -5.43 13.15 -10.22
C ILE A 87 -4.86 12.30 -9.09
N LEU A 88 -4.35 12.93 -8.02
CA LEU A 88 -3.90 12.21 -6.83
C LEU A 88 -5.02 11.42 -6.15
N ILE A 89 -6.26 11.92 -6.15
CA ILE A 89 -7.43 11.23 -5.57
C ILE A 89 -7.85 10.02 -6.42
N LEU A 90 -7.57 10.06 -7.73
CA LEU A 90 -7.93 8.99 -8.67
C LEU A 90 -6.87 7.90 -8.80
N LEU A 91 -5.67 8.15 -8.27
CA LEU A 91 -4.60 7.15 -8.10
C LEU A 91 -4.87 6.28 -6.88
#